data_AF-A0A0N9I5I6-F1
#
_entry.id   AF-A0A0N9I5I6-F1
#
_cell.length_a   1.000
_cell.length_b   1.000
_cell.length_c   1.000
_cell.angle_alpha   90.00
_cell.angle_beta   90.00
_cell.angle_gamma   90.00
#
_symmetry.space_group_name_H-M   'P 1'
#
loop_
_entity.id
_entity.type
_entity.pdbx_description
1 polymer ?
#
loop_
_entity_poly.entity_id
_entity_poly.type
_entity_poly.pdbx_seq_one_letter_code
_entity_poly.pdbx_strand_id
1 'polypeptide(L)'
;MLAALRGAGGVGLVDFVDSCADTTVGLGAVRLVGADVFLPQVVLREPVVAGDAEVVAESFAVFPPVATPVTPQQRVMAWRDWSTARQLARFTGGAPVAPPDEPAAVLGPVDEWARWSVAAAQLSSLAHPGATGPVVEAVAAESMALCRGVVRTLLRRDFATATRLVRWVALLHAMGIQLPVNPVLLVEHVELRCGAETRPLLDLALARHLLGVS
;
A
#
# COMPACT_ATOMS: atom_id res chain seq x y z
N MET A 1 1.98 -5.67 -12.39
CA MET A 1 2.04 -5.84 -10.91
C MET A 1 1.35 -7.11 -10.41
N LEU A 2 0.00 -7.25 -10.43
CA LEU A 2 -0.66 -8.48 -9.93
C LEU A 2 -0.20 -9.75 -10.67
N ALA A 3 0.02 -9.67 -11.99
CA ALA A 3 0.60 -10.75 -12.78
C ALA A 3 2.01 -11.14 -12.31
N ALA A 4 2.86 -10.16 -12.02
CA ALA A 4 4.21 -10.38 -11.49
C ALA A 4 4.17 -11.09 -10.11
N LEU A 5 3.28 -10.67 -9.22
CA LEU A 5 3.07 -11.35 -7.92
C LEU A 5 2.54 -12.78 -8.06
N ARG A 6 1.87 -13.09 -9.18
CA ARG A 6 1.40 -14.44 -9.53
C ARG A 6 2.40 -15.24 -10.36
N GLY A 7 3.61 -14.72 -10.59
CA GLY A 7 4.67 -15.39 -11.37
C GLY A 7 4.47 -15.38 -12.89
N ALA A 8 3.51 -14.62 -13.42
CA ALA A 8 3.17 -14.60 -14.85
C ALA A 8 3.97 -13.57 -15.68
N GLY A 9 5.09 -13.05 -15.15
CA GLY A 9 5.79 -11.89 -15.73
C GLY A 9 5.00 -10.58 -15.56
N GLY A 10 5.70 -9.47 -15.38
CA GLY A 10 5.11 -8.13 -15.35
C GLY A 10 5.51 -7.34 -16.59
N VAL A 11 4.60 -6.47 -17.06
CA VAL A 11 4.98 -5.37 -17.97
C VAL A 11 5.73 -4.31 -17.15
N GLY A 12 6.88 -3.85 -17.63
CA GLY A 12 7.64 -2.76 -17.02
C GLY A 12 6.87 -1.45 -17.03
N LEU A 13 7.28 -0.46 -16.24
CA LEU A 13 6.62 0.85 -16.23
C LEU A 13 6.86 1.62 -17.53
N VAL A 14 8.06 1.50 -18.11
CA VAL A 14 8.37 2.08 -19.42
C VAL A 14 7.41 1.54 -20.49
N ASP A 15 7.36 0.22 -20.66
CA ASP A 15 6.47 -0.44 -21.63
C ASP A 15 4.99 -0.07 -21.41
N PHE A 16 4.57 0.06 -20.14
CA PHE A 16 3.22 0.48 -19.80
C PHE A 16 2.93 1.91 -20.25
N VAL A 17 3.80 2.86 -19.94
CA VAL A 17 3.62 4.27 -20.32
C VAL A 17 3.65 4.44 -21.84
N ASP A 18 4.56 3.75 -22.53
CA ASP A 18 4.67 3.76 -23.99
C ASP A 18 3.42 3.15 -24.67
N SER A 19 2.74 2.21 -24.01
CA SER A 19 1.48 1.63 -24.50
C SER A 19 0.25 2.54 -24.33
N CYS A 20 0.36 3.60 -23.52
CA CYS A 20 -0.73 4.53 -23.29
C CYS A 20 -0.89 5.48 -24.47
N ALA A 21 -2.15 5.78 -24.84
CA ALA A 21 -2.44 6.77 -25.89
C ALA A 21 -1.99 8.20 -25.50
N ASP A 22 -1.87 8.47 -24.19
CA ASP A 22 -1.37 9.72 -23.62
C ASP A 22 -0.41 9.40 -22.47
N THR A 23 0.84 9.84 -22.62
CA THR A 23 1.92 9.68 -21.63
C THR A 23 1.55 10.28 -20.27
N THR A 24 0.89 11.44 -20.24
CA THR A 24 0.48 12.12 -19.01
C THR A 24 -0.54 11.28 -18.22
N VAL A 25 -1.45 10.61 -18.94
CA VAL A 25 -2.40 9.67 -18.34
C VAL A 25 -1.67 8.45 -17.76
N GLY A 26 -0.69 7.90 -18.48
CA GLY A 26 0.16 6.82 -18.00
C GLY A 26 0.92 7.18 -16.71
N LEU A 27 1.57 8.34 -16.70
CA LEU A 27 2.25 8.88 -15.51
C LEU A 27 1.29 9.13 -14.34
N GLY A 28 0.06 9.58 -14.62
CA GLY A 28 -0.99 9.74 -13.61
C GLY A 28 -1.42 8.39 -12.99
N ALA A 29 -1.45 7.32 -13.79
CA ALA A 29 -1.73 5.97 -13.30
C ALA A 29 -0.60 5.44 -12.41
N VAL A 30 0.67 5.64 -12.78
CA VAL A 30 1.84 5.34 -11.93
C VAL A 30 1.69 6.03 -10.57
N ARG A 31 1.30 7.31 -10.60
CA ARG A 31 1.08 8.12 -9.40
C ARG A 31 -0.04 7.59 -8.50
N LEU A 32 -1.14 7.12 -9.10
CA LEU A 32 -2.29 6.56 -8.39
C LEU A 32 -1.97 5.22 -7.71
N VAL A 33 -1.17 4.38 -8.36
CA VAL A 33 -0.71 3.11 -7.79
C VAL A 33 0.26 3.37 -6.62
N GLY A 34 1.10 4.40 -6.73
CA GLY A 34 2.02 4.82 -5.68
C GLY A 34 3.08 3.75 -5.37
N ALA A 35 3.44 3.58 -4.10
CA ALA A 35 4.52 2.69 -3.68
C ALA A 35 4.35 1.23 -4.13
N ASP A 36 3.12 0.83 -4.46
CA ASP A 36 2.84 -0.50 -4.95
C ASP A 36 3.53 -0.79 -6.30
N VAL A 37 3.89 0.23 -7.10
CA VAL A 37 4.64 0.01 -8.37
C VAL A 37 5.95 -0.77 -8.17
N PHE A 38 6.54 -0.68 -6.97
CA PHE A 38 7.77 -1.38 -6.59
C PHE A 38 7.54 -2.77 -5.98
N LEU A 39 6.29 -3.24 -5.86
CA LEU A 39 6.00 -4.55 -5.28
C LEU A 39 6.74 -5.70 -5.96
N PRO A 40 6.87 -5.77 -7.30
CA PRO A 40 7.67 -6.82 -7.93
C PRO A 40 9.10 -6.85 -7.37
N GLN A 41 9.76 -5.71 -7.23
CA GLN A 41 11.13 -5.62 -6.72
C GLN A 41 11.22 -5.92 -5.23
N VAL A 42 10.23 -5.46 -4.45
CA VAL A 42 10.16 -5.73 -3.00
C VAL A 42 9.89 -7.22 -2.71
N VAL A 43 9.01 -7.86 -3.48
CA VAL A 43 8.57 -9.25 -3.29
C VAL A 43 9.56 -10.25 -3.92
N LEU A 44 9.99 -10.02 -5.15
CA LEU A 44 10.90 -10.89 -5.89
C LEU A 44 12.37 -10.62 -5.56
N ARG A 45 12.67 -9.54 -4.83
CA ARG A 45 14.05 -9.09 -4.50
C ARG A 45 14.89 -8.80 -5.74
N GLU A 46 14.25 -8.36 -6.80
CA GLU A 46 14.89 -7.96 -8.05
C GLU A 46 15.30 -6.48 -8.02
N PRO A 47 16.38 -6.09 -8.71
CA PRO A 47 16.75 -4.68 -8.85
C PRO A 47 15.69 -3.90 -9.63
N VAL A 48 15.51 -2.63 -9.31
CA VAL A 48 14.70 -1.73 -10.14
C VAL A 48 15.47 -1.41 -11.42
N VAL A 49 14.81 -1.58 -12.56
CA VAL A 49 15.34 -1.17 -13.87
C VAL A 49 15.41 0.35 -13.90
N ALA A 50 16.53 0.93 -14.36
CA ALA A 50 16.75 2.37 -14.34
C ALA A 50 15.62 3.16 -15.02
N GLY A 51 15.15 2.71 -16.19
CA GLY A 51 14.03 3.35 -16.90
C GLY A 51 12.72 3.36 -16.10
N ASP A 52 12.41 2.30 -15.35
CA ASP A 52 11.22 2.27 -14.49
C ASP A 52 11.33 3.26 -13.32
N ALA A 53 12.54 3.43 -12.76
CA ALA A 53 12.78 4.45 -11.74
C ALA A 53 12.62 5.87 -12.31
N GLU A 54 13.08 6.10 -13.53
CA GLU A 54 12.91 7.37 -14.25
C GLU A 54 11.44 7.69 -14.49
N VAL A 55 10.62 6.72 -14.91
CA VAL A 55 9.17 6.90 -15.07
C VAL A 55 8.50 7.32 -13.75
N VAL A 56 8.90 6.72 -12.62
CA VAL A 56 8.39 7.14 -11.30
C VAL A 56 8.84 8.57 -11.00
N ALA A 57 10.11 8.91 -11.20
CA ALA A 57 10.62 10.27 -10.97
C ALA A 57 9.90 11.31 -11.84
N GLU A 58 9.66 10.99 -13.12
CA GLU A 58 8.94 11.83 -14.06
C GLU A 58 7.48 12.04 -13.63
N SER A 59 6.82 10.99 -13.10
CA SER A 59 5.46 11.13 -12.58
C SER A 59 5.37 12.15 -11.43
N PHE A 60 6.41 12.29 -10.61
CA PHE A 60 6.49 13.31 -9.56
C PHE A 60 6.78 14.71 -10.11
N ALA A 61 7.52 14.81 -11.21
CA ALA A 61 7.74 16.09 -11.89
C ALA A 61 6.47 16.61 -12.55
N VAL A 62 5.68 15.73 -13.19
CA VAL A 62 4.40 16.08 -13.83
C VAL A 62 3.29 16.29 -12.82
N PHE A 63 3.25 15.49 -11.74
CA PHE A 63 2.28 15.59 -10.66
C PHE A 63 2.96 15.81 -9.29
N PRO A 64 3.35 17.07 -8.99
CA PRO A 64 4.06 17.41 -7.76
C PRO A 64 3.30 16.99 -6.50
N PRO A 65 3.99 16.48 -5.46
CA PRO A 65 3.39 16.19 -4.16
C PRO A 65 2.80 17.43 -3.51
N VAL A 66 1.80 17.20 -2.65
CA VAL A 66 1.23 18.26 -1.81
C VAL A 66 2.23 18.62 -0.71
N ALA A 67 2.87 19.79 -0.81
CA ALA A 67 3.87 20.25 0.15
C ALA A 67 3.30 20.57 1.54
N THR A 68 2.04 21.00 1.63
CA THR A 68 1.38 21.33 2.89
C THR A 68 -0.04 20.79 2.88
N PRO A 69 -0.26 19.52 3.27
CA PRO A 69 -1.57 18.89 3.20
C PRO A 69 -2.50 19.45 4.29
N VAL A 70 -3.63 20.03 3.89
CA VAL A 70 -4.60 20.62 4.82
C VAL A 70 -5.84 19.76 5.00
N THR A 71 -6.29 19.06 3.95
CA THR A 71 -7.46 18.17 4.02
C THR A 71 -7.08 16.73 4.34
N PRO A 72 -8.00 15.91 4.91
CA PRO A 72 -7.75 14.49 5.13
C PRO A 72 -7.30 13.74 3.86
N GLN A 73 -7.90 14.06 2.71
CA GLN A 73 -7.55 13.44 1.43
C GLN A 73 -6.13 13.83 0.99
N GLN A 74 -5.75 15.10 1.15
CA GLN A 74 -4.38 15.55 0.87
C GLN A 74 -3.36 14.88 1.78
N ARG A 75 -3.69 14.63 3.05
CA ARG A 75 -2.81 13.92 3.98
C ARG A 75 -2.59 12.47 3.54
N VAL A 76 -3.66 11.77 3.15
CA VAL A 76 -3.56 10.41 2.58
C VAL A 76 -2.68 10.40 1.33
N MET A 77 -2.87 11.36 0.43
CA MET A 77 -2.01 11.51 -0.75
C MET A 77 -0.56 11.73 -0.33
N ALA A 78 -0.27 12.74 0.50
CA ALA A 78 1.09 13.04 0.93
C ALA A 78 1.82 11.84 1.56
N TRP A 79 1.12 11.01 2.35
CA TRP A 79 1.72 9.79 2.91
C TRP A 79 1.97 8.68 1.87
N ARG A 80 1.09 8.53 0.88
CA ARG A 80 1.32 7.62 -0.26
C ARG A 80 2.50 8.09 -1.11
N ASP A 81 2.59 9.40 -1.33
CA ASP A 81 3.67 10.06 -2.08
C ASP A 81 5.00 9.84 -1.39
N TRP A 82 5.02 10.11 -0.08
CA TRP A 82 6.18 9.87 0.78
C TRP A 82 6.64 8.42 0.70
N SER A 83 5.72 7.46 0.81
CA SER A 83 6.05 6.04 0.71
C SER A 83 6.68 5.69 -0.64
N THR A 84 6.14 6.25 -1.73
CA THR A 84 6.65 6.03 -3.09
C THR A 84 8.03 6.65 -3.28
N ALA A 85 8.20 7.92 -2.90
CA ALA A 85 9.45 8.65 -2.99
C ALA A 85 10.55 8.00 -2.14
N ARG A 86 10.19 7.50 -0.96
CA ARG A 86 11.11 6.76 -0.08
C ARG A 86 11.59 5.45 -0.70
N GLN A 87 10.70 4.69 -1.37
CA GLN A 87 11.11 3.49 -2.10
C GLN A 87 12.00 3.84 -3.28
N LEU A 88 11.63 4.86 -4.07
CA LEU A 88 12.46 5.35 -5.17
C LEU A 88 13.86 5.70 -4.68
N ALA A 89 13.99 6.53 -3.64
CA ALA A 89 15.27 6.90 -3.03
C ALA A 89 16.08 5.68 -2.56
N ARG A 90 15.41 4.68 -1.95
CA ARG A 90 16.08 3.44 -1.53
C ARG A 90 16.67 2.68 -2.72
N PHE A 91 15.96 2.59 -3.83
CA PHE A 91 16.41 1.84 -5.01
C PHE A 91 17.44 2.60 -5.85
N THR A 92 17.39 3.93 -5.87
CA THR A 92 18.32 4.77 -6.65
C THR A 92 19.49 5.31 -5.84
N GLY A 93 19.56 5.04 -4.53
CA GLY A 93 20.55 5.63 -3.63
C GLY A 93 20.34 7.13 -3.37
N GLY A 94 19.11 7.61 -3.58
CA GLY A 94 18.71 9.00 -3.32
C GLY A 94 18.70 9.37 -1.85
N ALA A 95 18.58 10.67 -1.59
CA ALA A 95 18.52 11.20 -0.22
C ALA A 95 17.29 10.69 0.55
N PRO A 96 17.38 10.55 1.89
CA PRO A 96 16.23 10.22 2.72
C PRO A 96 15.08 11.21 2.54
N VAL A 97 13.86 10.69 2.41
CA VAL A 97 12.65 11.51 2.26
C VAL A 97 11.98 11.71 3.62
N ALA A 98 11.86 12.96 4.05
CA ALA A 98 11.23 13.31 5.33
C ALA A 98 9.73 12.98 5.31
N PRO A 99 9.15 12.51 6.42
CA PRO A 99 7.71 12.31 6.53
C PRO A 99 6.96 13.64 6.34
N PRO A 100 5.75 13.61 5.73
CA PRO A 100 5.02 14.83 5.39
C PRO A 100 4.38 15.51 6.62
N ASP A 101 4.09 14.75 7.67
CA ASP A 101 3.52 15.22 8.95
C ASP A 101 3.63 14.09 10.00
N GLU A 102 3.01 14.29 11.16
CA GLU A 102 2.78 13.27 12.19
C GLU A 102 1.73 12.22 11.73
N PRO A 103 1.89 10.93 12.08
CA PRO A 103 0.91 9.88 11.74
C PRO A 103 -0.50 10.16 12.26
N ALA A 104 -0.60 10.75 13.45
CA ALA A 104 -1.89 11.09 14.06
C ALA A 104 -2.69 12.08 13.20
N ALA A 105 -2.03 12.94 12.42
CA ALA A 105 -2.70 13.88 11.54
C ALA A 105 -3.43 13.21 10.37
N VAL A 106 -2.96 12.05 9.90
CA VAL A 106 -3.61 11.28 8.82
C VAL A 106 -4.52 10.17 9.36
N LEU A 107 -4.12 9.50 10.44
CA LEU A 107 -4.89 8.39 11.02
C LEU A 107 -6.06 8.90 11.90
N GLY A 108 -5.92 10.07 12.50
CA GLY A 108 -6.83 10.55 13.53
C GLY A 108 -6.62 9.85 14.88
N PRO A 109 -7.47 10.15 15.88
CA PRO A 109 -7.36 9.57 17.20
C PRO A 109 -7.94 8.14 17.22
N VAL A 110 -7.35 7.24 18.01
CA VAL A 110 -7.67 5.81 17.98
C VAL A 110 -8.96 5.44 18.72
N ASP A 111 -9.40 6.28 19.67
CA ASP A 111 -10.71 6.16 20.33
C ASP A 111 -11.86 6.22 19.30
N GLU A 112 -11.66 6.95 18.20
CA GLU A 112 -12.49 6.92 16.99
C GLU A 112 -12.10 5.79 16.02
N TRP A 113 -11.86 4.58 16.54
CA TRP A 113 -11.31 3.42 15.80
C TRP A 113 -11.98 3.12 14.44
N ALA A 114 -13.28 3.41 14.30
CA ALA A 114 -14.00 3.22 13.04
C ALA A 114 -13.50 4.18 11.94
N ARG A 115 -13.27 5.46 12.27
CA ARG A 115 -12.69 6.44 11.34
C ARG A 115 -11.21 6.18 11.13
N TRP A 116 -10.50 5.85 12.21
CA TRP A 116 -9.08 5.49 12.18
C TRP A 116 -8.80 4.30 11.23
N SER A 117 -9.61 3.24 11.31
CA SER A 117 -9.44 2.07 10.44
C SER A 117 -9.70 2.40 8.97
N VAL A 118 -10.62 3.31 8.65
CA VAL A 118 -10.79 3.79 7.27
C VAL A 118 -9.54 4.51 6.78
N ALA A 119 -8.92 5.35 7.59
CA ALA A 119 -7.66 6.01 7.25
C ALA A 119 -6.52 5.00 7.05
N ALA A 120 -6.39 4.00 7.94
CA ALA A 120 -5.43 2.91 7.79
C ALA A 120 -5.65 2.13 6.47
N ALA A 121 -6.90 1.82 6.12
CA ALA A 121 -7.23 1.16 4.86
C ALA A 121 -6.84 2.02 3.64
N GLN A 122 -7.03 3.33 3.69
CA GLN A 122 -6.60 4.24 2.62
C GLN A 122 -5.08 4.26 2.46
N LEU A 123 -4.33 3.98 3.52
CA LEU A 123 -2.87 3.89 3.54
C LEU A 123 -2.33 2.47 3.28
N SER A 124 -3.13 1.54 2.76
CA SER A 124 -2.69 0.14 2.60
C SER A 124 -1.45 -0.05 1.73
N SER A 125 -1.15 0.86 0.80
CA SER A 125 0.08 0.80 -0.01
C SER A 125 1.36 0.94 0.83
N LEU A 126 1.28 1.49 2.05
CA LEU A 126 2.41 1.54 2.99
C LEU A 126 2.69 0.16 3.61
N ALA A 127 1.73 -0.77 3.56
CA ALA A 127 1.85 -2.09 4.15
C ALA A 127 2.47 -3.09 3.17
N HIS A 128 3.77 -2.97 2.88
CA HIS A 128 4.50 -3.88 1.99
C HIS A 128 5.58 -4.67 2.77
N PRO A 129 6.17 -5.73 2.19
CA PRO A 129 7.25 -6.47 2.83
C PRO A 129 8.42 -5.55 3.21
N GLY A 130 8.89 -5.69 4.45
CA GLY A 130 9.94 -4.83 5.01
C GLY A 130 9.53 -3.36 5.19
N ALA A 131 8.23 -3.04 5.19
CA ALA A 131 7.74 -1.70 5.50
C ALA A 131 8.12 -1.30 6.93
N THR A 132 8.57 -0.07 7.07
CA THR A 132 8.93 0.56 8.36
C THR A 132 8.51 2.02 8.33
N GLY A 133 8.64 2.71 9.46
CA GLY A 133 8.38 4.14 9.57
C GLY A 133 7.10 4.47 10.34
N PRO A 134 6.82 5.76 10.52
CA PRO A 134 6.00 6.23 11.62
C PRO A 134 4.52 5.83 11.50
N VAL A 135 3.96 5.74 10.29
CA VAL A 135 2.59 5.19 10.11
C VAL A 135 2.53 3.69 10.38
N VAL A 136 3.54 2.92 9.97
CA VAL A 136 3.61 1.47 10.25
C VAL A 136 3.69 1.23 11.75
N GLU A 137 4.52 2.00 12.45
CA GLU A 137 4.67 1.96 13.90
C GLU A 137 3.35 2.34 14.61
N ALA A 138 2.68 3.40 14.16
CA ALA A 138 1.39 3.81 14.72
C ALA A 138 0.28 2.77 14.51
N VAL A 139 0.24 2.11 13.35
CA VAL A 139 -0.72 1.02 13.10
C VAL A 139 -0.38 -0.22 13.93
N ALA A 140 0.91 -0.54 14.10
CA ALA A 140 1.36 -1.67 14.90
C ALA A 140 1.01 -1.51 16.39
N ALA A 141 1.13 -0.30 16.92
CA ALA A 141 0.74 0.04 18.29
C ALA A 141 -0.75 -0.20 18.57
N GLU A 142 -1.60 -0.11 17.53
CA GLU A 142 -3.07 -0.12 17.64
C GLU A 142 -3.71 -1.33 16.95
N SER A 143 -3.07 -2.51 17.07
CA SER A 143 -3.51 -3.75 16.43
C SER A 143 -4.97 -4.14 16.75
N MET A 144 -5.46 -3.83 17.96
CA MET A 144 -6.84 -4.07 18.35
C MET A 144 -7.83 -3.20 17.54
N ALA A 145 -7.52 -1.91 17.35
CA ALA A 145 -8.35 -1.00 16.55
C ALA A 145 -8.39 -1.45 15.08
N LEU A 146 -7.24 -1.90 14.55
CA LEU A 146 -7.15 -2.49 13.21
C LEU A 146 -8.04 -3.73 13.06
N CYS A 147 -7.94 -4.69 13.98
CA CYS A 147 -8.75 -5.91 13.95
C CYS A 147 -10.25 -5.64 14.11
N ARG A 148 -10.65 -4.65 14.93
CA ARG A 148 -12.05 -4.19 14.99
C ARG A 148 -12.52 -3.63 13.66
N GLY A 149 -11.68 -2.85 12.99
CA GLY A 149 -11.94 -2.33 11.64
C GLY A 149 -12.22 -3.44 10.64
N VAL A 150 -11.35 -4.47 10.61
CA VAL A 150 -11.52 -5.67 9.78
C VAL A 150 -12.87 -6.35 10.04
N VAL A 151 -13.18 -6.68 11.30
CA VAL A 151 -14.42 -7.39 11.63
C VAL A 151 -15.63 -6.57 11.22
N ARG A 152 -15.60 -5.25 11.46
CA ARG A 152 -16.67 -4.33 11.06
C ARG A 152 -16.87 -4.32 9.54
N THR A 153 -15.80 -4.24 8.74
CA THR A 153 -15.92 -4.19 7.27
C THR A 153 -16.45 -5.51 6.72
N LEU A 154 -16.03 -6.65 7.27
CA LEU A 154 -16.58 -7.97 6.94
C LEU A 154 -18.07 -8.08 7.25
N LEU A 155 -18.50 -7.66 8.44
CA LEU A 155 -19.92 -7.66 8.82
C LEU A 155 -20.76 -6.75 7.92
N ARG A 156 -20.19 -5.65 7.42
CA ARG A 156 -20.83 -4.73 6.48
C ARG A 156 -20.72 -5.17 5.01
N ARG A 157 -20.02 -6.27 4.73
CA ARG A 157 -19.71 -6.76 3.36
C ARG A 157 -18.95 -5.74 2.51
N ASP A 158 -18.18 -4.86 3.16
CA ASP A 158 -17.26 -3.95 2.49
C ASP A 158 -15.92 -4.65 2.27
N PHE A 159 -15.89 -5.54 1.27
CA PHE A 159 -14.71 -6.35 0.98
C PHE A 159 -13.56 -5.52 0.39
N ALA A 160 -13.84 -4.40 -0.26
CA ALA A 160 -12.80 -3.50 -0.78
C ALA A 160 -11.98 -2.84 0.35
N THR A 161 -12.65 -2.41 1.44
CA THR A 161 -11.95 -1.93 2.63
C THR A 161 -11.36 -3.09 3.43
N ALA A 162 -12.04 -4.24 3.50
CA ALA A 162 -11.54 -5.41 4.23
C ALA A 162 -10.19 -5.91 3.69
N THR A 163 -10.02 -6.07 2.37
CA THR A 163 -8.73 -6.54 1.79
C THR A 163 -7.56 -5.62 2.14
N ARG A 164 -7.78 -4.30 2.11
CA ARG A 164 -6.79 -3.29 2.50
C ARG A 164 -6.37 -3.39 3.97
N LEU A 165 -7.33 -3.66 4.86
CA LEU A 165 -7.05 -3.86 6.29
C LEU A 165 -6.40 -5.21 6.56
N VAL A 166 -6.81 -6.25 5.85
CA VAL A 166 -6.20 -7.60 5.91
C VAL A 166 -4.72 -7.55 5.53
N ARG A 167 -4.36 -6.74 4.53
CA ARG A 167 -2.96 -6.47 4.17
C ARG A 167 -2.15 -5.91 5.34
N TRP A 168 -2.71 -4.98 6.11
CA TRP A 168 -2.08 -4.49 7.35
C TRP A 168 -1.94 -5.58 8.41
N VAL A 169 -3.01 -6.37 8.64
CA VAL A 169 -2.98 -7.50 9.59
C VAL A 169 -1.88 -8.50 9.22
N ALA A 170 -1.73 -8.81 7.94
CA ALA A 170 -0.67 -9.68 7.44
C ALA A 170 0.73 -9.09 7.66
N LEU A 171 0.92 -7.78 7.44
CA LEU A 171 2.17 -7.11 7.76
C LEU A 171 2.50 -7.20 9.26
N LEU A 172 1.54 -6.88 10.13
CA LEU A 172 1.75 -6.95 11.58
C LEU A 172 2.08 -8.37 12.04
N HIS A 173 1.43 -9.38 11.46
CA HIS A 173 1.77 -10.77 11.70
C HIS A 173 3.22 -11.11 11.30
N ALA A 174 3.64 -10.69 10.10
CA ALA A 174 5.01 -10.88 9.62
C ALA A 174 6.06 -10.16 10.49
N MET A 175 5.66 -9.08 11.18
CA MET A 175 6.48 -8.38 12.18
C MET A 175 6.49 -9.06 13.56
N GLY A 176 5.76 -10.15 13.75
CA GLY A 176 5.66 -10.88 15.02
C GLY A 176 4.69 -10.27 16.04
N ILE A 177 3.88 -9.28 15.65
CA ILE A 177 2.88 -8.67 16.53
C ILE A 177 1.77 -9.69 16.82
N GLN A 178 1.42 -9.82 18.10
CA GLN A 178 0.32 -10.69 18.52
C GLN A 178 -1.02 -10.06 18.12
N LEU A 179 -1.86 -10.86 17.46
CA LEU A 179 -3.12 -10.40 16.89
C LEU A 179 -4.29 -11.16 17.53
N PRO A 180 -5.43 -10.49 17.80
CA PRO A 180 -6.63 -11.13 18.35
C PRO A 180 -7.42 -11.94 17.32
N VAL A 181 -6.92 -12.06 16.09
CA VAL A 181 -7.54 -12.79 14.97
C VAL A 181 -6.48 -13.66 14.29
N ASN A 182 -6.90 -14.77 13.69
CA ASN A 182 -6.03 -15.59 12.85
C ASN A 182 -5.92 -14.96 11.44
N PRO A 183 -4.74 -14.45 11.03
CA PRO A 183 -4.59 -13.76 9.74
C PRO A 183 -4.80 -14.67 8.52
N VAL A 184 -4.42 -15.95 8.61
CA VAL A 184 -4.57 -16.92 7.52
C VAL A 184 -6.04 -17.17 7.23
N LEU A 185 -6.82 -17.52 8.27
CA LEU A 185 -8.26 -17.73 8.13
C LEU A 185 -9.00 -16.47 7.65
N LEU A 186 -8.50 -15.30 8.06
CA LEU A 186 -9.06 -14.02 7.65
C LEU A 186 -8.88 -13.79 6.14
N VAL A 187 -7.66 -14.00 5.61
CA VAL A 187 -7.37 -13.91 4.17
C VAL A 187 -8.25 -14.87 3.38
N GLU A 188 -8.32 -16.14 3.77
CA GLU A 188 -9.16 -17.16 3.12
C GLU A 188 -10.64 -16.74 3.10
N HIS A 189 -11.15 -16.23 4.23
CA HIS A 189 -12.54 -15.79 4.33
C HIS A 189 -12.86 -14.62 3.38
N VAL A 190 -11.94 -13.66 3.25
CA VAL A 190 -12.11 -12.50 2.36
C VAL A 190 -11.97 -12.91 0.90
N GLU A 191 -11.02 -13.79 0.58
CA GLU A 191 -10.77 -14.28 -0.77
C GLU A 191 -11.99 -14.98 -1.37
N LEU A 192 -12.72 -15.77 -0.58
CA LEU A 192 -13.96 -16.42 -0.99
C LEU A 192 -15.10 -15.45 -1.35
N ARG A 193 -14.99 -14.17 -0.95
CA ARG A 193 -16.06 -13.17 -1.05
C ARG A 193 -15.67 -11.94 -1.84
N CYS A 194 -14.38 -11.70 -2.04
CA CYS A 194 -13.91 -10.61 -2.87
C CYS A 194 -14.20 -10.95 -4.33
N GLY A 195 -14.73 -9.99 -5.09
CA GLY A 195 -14.95 -10.15 -6.52
C GLY A 195 -13.64 -10.18 -7.32
N ALA A 196 -13.76 -10.13 -8.63
CA ALA A 196 -12.62 -10.16 -9.55
C ALA A 196 -11.90 -8.80 -9.75
N GLU A 197 -12.15 -7.82 -8.87
CA GLU A 197 -11.55 -6.50 -8.98
C GLU A 197 -10.04 -6.53 -8.72
N THR A 198 -9.27 -5.87 -9.59
CA THR A 198 -7.81 -5.93 -9.57
C THR A 198 -7.19 -5.45 -8.27
N ARG A 199 -7.73 -4.38 -7.66
CA ARG A 199 -7.15 -3.80 -6.44
C ARG A 199 -7.35 -4.70 -5.21
N PRO A 200 -8.56 -5.19 -4.88
CA PRO A 200 -8.73 -6.20 -3.83
C PRO A 200 -7.86 -7.44 -4.04
N LEU A 201 -7.74 -7.95 -5.28
CA LEU A 201 -6.88 -9.09 -5.59
C LEU A 201 -5.40 -8.80 -5.34
N LEU A 202 -4.93 -7.58 -5.60
CA LEU A 202 -3.57 -7.16 -5.26
C LEU A 202 -3.34 -7.14 -3.76
N ASP A 203 -4.23 -6.50 -2.99
CA ASP A 203 -4.08 -6.40 -1.54
C ASP A 203 -4.11 -7.81 -0.88
N LEU A 204 -4.91 -8.74 -1.41
CA LEU A 204 -4.93 -10.15 -0.97
C LEU A 204 -3.67 -10.92 -1.39
N ALA A 205 -3.22 -10.80 -2.63
CA ALA A 205 -2.00 -11.46 -3.08
C ALA A 205 -0.80 -11.07 -2.22
N LEU A 206 -0.73 -9.79 -1.83
CA LEU A 206 0.31 -9.31 -0.95
C LEU A 206 0.13 -9.76 0.50
N ALA A 207 -1.10 -9.80 1.01
CA ALA A 207 -1.38 -10.36 2.33
C ALA A 207 -0.93 -11.82 2.41
N ARG A 208 -1.24 -12.64 1.39
CA ARG A 208 -0.80 -14.03 1.27
C ARG A 208 0.73 -14.15 1.30
N HIS A 209 1.41 -13.33 0.49
CA HIS A 209 2.87 -13.29 0.46
C HIS A 209 3.47 -12.96 1.83
N LEU A 210 2.93 -11.96 2.54
CA LEU A 210 3.37 -11.58 3.89
C LEU A 210 3.17 -12.71 4.92
N LEU A 211 2.11 -13.51 4.77
CA LEU A 211 1.83 -14.67 5.62
C LEU A 211 2.64 -15.92 5.24
N GLY A 212 3.37 -15.90 4.12
CA GLY A 212 4.08 -17.08 3.62
C GLY A 212 3.16 -18.20 3.14
N VAL A 213 1.92 -17.88 2.77
CA VAL A 213 0.95 -18.87 2.23
C VAL A 213 0.86 -18.69 0.71
N SER A 214 1.31 -19.68 -0.05
CA SER A 214 1.20 -19.71 -1.52
C SER A 214 -0.14 -20.24 -1.97
#